data_AF-A0A2M7ZAP9-F1
#
_entry.id   AF-A0A2M7ZAP9-F1
#
_cell.length_a   1.000
_cell.length_b   1.000
_cell.length_c   1.000
_cell.angle_alpha   90.00
_cell.angle_beta   90.00
_cell.angle_gamma   90.00
#
_symmetry.space_group_name_H-M   'P 1'
#
loop_
_entity.id
_entity.type
_entity.pdbx_description
1 polymer ?
#
loop_
_entity_poly.entity_id
_entity_poly.type
_entity_poly.pdbx_seq_one_letter_code
_entity_poly.pdbx_strand_id
1 'polypeptide(L)'
;MDQMELENPKIITRKLTTLWAFSEVAFGGLLHALKIPLTGLFIGGAAIIFISMIFYFSESKREIIKATFIVVIIKAMISPHVPIFAHLAVLIQGLLGYFILSKKHFNLGIYLLAFISMIFSAFQMVFTLTLVLGNTFWDSINLFGKYVLSLFQISSVFLDHYLFIIIIGIYFYLHILGAVVTGYIAVRIPDWITNNVNILDLPPIATQPSDALILNPSKKKSIVKSFKIFLFVFFVF
;
A
#
# COMPACT_ATOMS: atom_id res chain seq x y z
N MET A 1 20.08 -20.24 -31.08
CA MET A 1 20.04 -18.77 -30.92
C MET A 1 18.60 -18.37 -31.07
N ASP A 2 17.85 -18.43 -29.98
CA ASP A 2 16.57 -17.73 -29.89
C ASP A 2 16.47 -17.25 -28.44
N GLN A 3 17.11 -16.10 -28.23
CA GLN A 3 17.08 -15.41 -26.96
C GLN A 3 15.74 -14.67 -26.90
N MET A 4 14.93 -15.00 -25.90
CA MET A 4 14.41 -13.95 -25.03
C MET A 4 13.32 -13.06 -25.65
N GLU A 5 12.15 -13.63 -25.97
CA GLU A 5 10.90 -12.87 -25.82
C GLU A 5 10.58 -12.73 -24.32
N LEU A 6 11.43 -11.98 -23.60
CA LEU A 6 11.03 -11.44 -22.30
C LEU A 6 9.76 -10.62 -22.56
N GLU A 7 8.69 -10.84 -21.80
CA GLU A 7 7.61 -9.86 -21.73
C GLU A 7 8.27 -8.48 -21.58
N ASN A 8 8.00 -7.59 -22.53
CA ASN A 8 8.66 -6.29 -22.61
C ASN A 8 8.60 -5.62 -21.22
N PRO A 9 9.73 -5.19 -20.61
CA PRO A 9 9.76 -4.57 -19.28
C PRO A 9 8.72 -3.45 -19.09
N LYS A 10 8.37 -2.76 -20.18
CA LYS A 10 7.30 -1.76 -20.23
C LYS A 10 5.91 -2.34 -20.00
N ILE A 11 5.60 -3.53 -20.52
CA ILE A 11 4.32 -4.23 -20.31
C ILE A 11 4.16 -4.60 -18.83
N ILE A 12 5.19 -5.20 -18.23
CA ILE A 12 5.17 -5.57 -16.80
C ILE A 12 4.95 -4.34 -15.93
N THR A 13 5.71 -3.27 -16.18
CA THR A 13 5.59 -2.00 -15.46
C THR A 13 4.18 -1.39 -15.58
N ARG A 14 3.55 -1.46 -16.75
CA ARG A 14 2.17 -0.99 -16.96
C ARG A 14 1.17 -1.83 -16.18
N LYS A 15 1.27 -3.17 -16.21
CA LYS A 15 0.42 -4.07 -15.42
C LYS A 15 0.52 -3.74 -13.93
N LEU A 16 1.74 -3.54 -13.41
CA LEU A 16 1.97 -3.17 -12.02
C LEU A 16 1.40 -1.79 -11.68
N THR A 17 1.52 -0.82 -12.58
CA THR A 17 0.90 0.50 -12.43
C THR A 17 -0.62 0.39 -12.35
N THR A 18 -1.23 -0.43 -13.20
CA THR A 18 -2.69 -0.67 -13.19
C THR A 18 -3.11 -1.37 -11.90
N LEU A 19 -2.36 -2.37 -11.43
CA LEU A 19 -2.64 -3.03 -10.16
C LEU A 19 -2.51 -2.07 -8.98
N TRP A 20 -1.51 -1.19 -8.99
CA TRP A 20 -1.37 -0.15 -7.98
C TRP A 20 -2.56 0.81 -8.00
N ALA A 21 -2.92 1.35 -9.17
CA ALA A 21 -4.08 2.23 -9.31
C ALA A 21 -5.38 1.57 -8.84
N PHE A 22 -5.58 0.30 -9.22
CA PHE A 22 -6.71 -0.49 -8.75
C PHE A 22 -6.68 -0.64 -7.22
N SER A 23 -5.54 -0.96 -6.62
CA SER A 23 -5.42 -1.10 -5.17
C SER A 23 -5.74 0.21 -4.42
N GLU A 24 -5.30 1.35 -4.95
CA GLU A 24 -5.52 2.67 -4.36
C GLU A 24 -6.99 3.10 -4.36
N VAL A 25 -7.73 2.65 -5.38
CA VAL A 25 -9.14 3.00 -5.57
C VAL A 25 -10.06 1.96 -4.95
N ALA A 26 -9.82 0.68 -5.21
CA ALA A 26 -10.64 -0.41 -4.70
C ALA A 26 -10.47 -0.57 -3.19
N PHE A 27 -9.24 -0.73 -2.69
CA PHE A 27 -9.04 -0.82 -1.24
C PHE A 27 -9.27 0.53 -0.57
N GLY A 28 -8.86 1.63 -1.21
CA GLY A 28 -9.15 2.98 -0.70
C GLY A 28 -10.64 3.21 -0.46
N GLY A 29 -11.46 2.96 -1.48
CA GLY A 29 -12.91 3.10 -1.41
C GLY A 29 -13.57 2.10 -0.47
N LEU A 30 -13.21 0.81 -0.58
CA LEU A 30 -13.80 -0.24 0.26
C LEU A 30 -13.49 -0.05 1.74
N LEU A 31 -12.22 0.19 2.09
CA LEU A 31 -11.82 0.37 3.49
C LEU A 31 -12.45 1.64 4.09
N HIS A 32 -12.62 2.69 3.28
CA HIS A 32 -13.33 3.89 3.72
C HIS A 32 -14.83 3.62 3.93
N ALA A 33 -15.48 2.89 3.03
CA ALA A 33 -16.89 2.53 3.17
C ALA A 33 -17.14 1.63 4.39
N LEU A 34 -16.23 0.68 4.65
CA LEU A 34 -16.29 -0.24 5.79
C LEU A 34 -15.83 0.41 7.11
N LYS A 35 -15.37 1.67 7.09
CA LYS A 35 -14.82 2.39 8.26
C LYS A 35 -13.74 1.61 9.01
N ILE A 36 -12.93 0.84 8.27
CA ILE A 36 -11.86 0.04 8.88
C ILE A 36 -10.82 1.01 9.45
N PRO A 37 -10.43 0.90 10.73
CA PRO A 37 -9.37 1.72 11.27
C PRO A 37 -8.03 1.35 10.61
N LEU A 38 -7.07 2.27 10.62
CA LEU A 38 -5.71 2.02 10.09
C LEU A 38 -5.65 1.71 8.57
N THR A 39 -6.61 2.18 7.78
CA THR A 39 -6.62 1.99 6.31
C THR A 39 -5.30 2.38 5.63
N GLY A 40 -4.62 3.41 6.15
CA GLY A 40 -3.33 3.89 5.67
C GLY A 40 -2.24 2.81 5.67
N LEU A 41 -2.27 1.86 6.60
CA LEU A 41 -1.32 0.73 6.64
C LEU A 41 -1.49 -0.18 5.43
N PHE A 42 -2.73 -0.53 5.09
CA PHE A 42 -3.01 -1.45 3.99
C PHE A 42 -2.73 -0.78 2.64
N ILE A 43 -3.23 0.43 2.46
CA ILE A 43 -3.12 1.17 1.20
C ILE A 43 -1.67 1.59 0.97
N GLY A 44 -1.03 2.23 1.96
CA GLY A 44 0.37 2.61 1.89
C GLY A 44 1.30 1.40 1.76
N GLY A 45 0.97 0.30 2.44
CA GLY A 45 1.70 -0.97 2.33
C GLY A 45 1.68 -1.53 0.90
N ALA A 46 0.50 -1.58 0.29
CA ALA A 46 0.35 -1.99 -1.11
C ALA A 46 1.12 -1.06 -2.06
N ALA A 47 1.05 0.26 -1.85
CA ALA A 47 1.79 1.23 -2.66
C ALA A 47 3.31 0.98 -2.61
N ILE A 48 3.88 0.74 -1.43
CA ILE A 48 5.32 0.44 -1.27
C ILE A 48 5.71 -0.81 -2.06
N ILE A 49 4.89 -1.88 -2.01
CA ILE A 49 5.13 -3.12 -2.76
C ILE A 49 5.10 -2.86 -4.27
N PHE A 50 4.11 -2.12 -4.77
CA PHE A 50 4.02 -1.85 -6.20
C PHE A 50 5.15 -0.94 -6.69
N ILE A 51 5.50 0.10 -5.92
CA ILE A 51 6.62 0.99 -6.23
C ILE A 51 7.93 0.19 -6.28
N SER A 52 8.16 -0.72 -5.31
CA SER A 52 9.38 -1.55 -5.30
C SER A 52 9.43 -2.51 -6.49
N MET A 53 8.31 -3.14 -6.84
CA MET A 53 8.22 -4.01 -8.01
C MET A 53 8.40 -3.26 -9.33
N ILE A 54 7.77 -2.08 -9.47
CA ILE A 54 7.94 -1.21 -10.64
C ILE A 54 9.42 -0.86 -10.80
N PHE A 55 10.10 -0.47 -9.71
CA PHE A 55 11.54 -0.20 -9.76
C PHE A 55 12.37 -1.44 -10.11
N TYR A 56 11.99 -2.61 -9.60
CA TYR A 56 12.71 -3.85 -9.84
C TYR A 56 12.70 -4.23 -11.32
N PHE A 57 11.51 -4.25 -11.94
CA PHE A 57 11.31 -4.65 -13.33
C PHE A 57 11.52 -3.52 -14.35
N SER A 58 11.67 -2.27 -13.93
CA SER A 58 11.91 -1.16 -14.86
C SER A 58 13.37 -1.07 -15.32
N GLU A 59 13.52 -0.67 -16.58
CA GLU A 59 14.81 -0.27 -17.17
C GLU A 59 15.26 1.11 -16.64
N SER A 60 14.31 1.97 -16.28
CA SER A 60 14.57 3.33 -15.79
C SER A 60 13.78 3.65 -14.54
N LYS A 61 14.44 4.30 -13.58
CA LYS A 61 13.82 4.82 -12.36
C LYS A 61 12.67 5.80 -12.65
N ARG A 62 12.70 6.48 -13.80
CA ARG A 62 11.65 7.44 -14.23
C ARG A 62 10.28 6.78 -14.40
N GLU A 63 10.22 5.47 -14.58
CA GLU A 63 8.94 4.74 -14.65
C GLU A 63 8.13 4.83 -13.34
N ILE A 64 8.78 4.96 -12.17
CA ILE A 64 8.09 5.19 -10.90
C ILE A 64 7.28 6.50 -10.95
N ILE A 65 7.88 7.57 -11.48
CA ILE A 65 7.23 8.88 -11.56
C ILE A 65 6.01 8.81 -12.49
N LYS A 66 6.17 8.18 -13.67
CA LYS A 66 5.07 7.98 -14.61
C LYS A 66 3.92 7.20 -13.96
N ALA A 67 4.25 6.10 -13.30
CA ALA A 67 3.26 5.28 -12.59
C ALA A 67 2.55 6.09 -11.49
N THR A 68 3.30 6.85 -10.71
CA THR A 68 2.77 7.68 -9.62
C THR A 68 1.75 8.69 -10.14
N PHE A 69 2.05 9.43 -11.21
CA PHE A 69 1.11 10.38 -11.79
C PHE A 69 -0.16 9.69 -12.31
N ILE A 70 -0.01 8.55 -13.00
CA ILE A 70 -1.16 7.77 -13.48
C ILE A 70 -2.05 7.36 -12.31
N VAL A 71 -1.45 6.82 -11.24
CA VAL A 71 -2.18 6.35 -10.05
C VAL A 71 -2.89 7.49 -9.34
N VAL A 72 -2.22 8.64 -9.15
CA VAL A 72 -2.81 9.82 -8.51
C VAL A 72 -3.98 10.37 -9.33
N ILE A 73 -3.85 10.43 -10.66
CA ILE A 73 -4.92 10.88 -11.56
C ILE A 73 -6.12 9.92 -11.46
N ILE A 74 -5.90 8.61 -11.56
CA ILE A 74 -6.97 7.61 -11.46
C ILE A 74 -7.66 7.70 -10.10
N LYS A 75 -6.88 7.84 -9.00
CA LYS A 75 -7.43 8.00 -7.65
C LYS A 75 -8.32 9.23 -7.54
N ALA A 76 -7.87 10.37 -8.06
CA ALA A 76 -8.62 11.62 -8.06
C ALA A 76 -9.91 11.53 -8.89
N MET A 77 -9.86 10.86 -10.04
CA MET A 77 -11.02 10.69 -10.93
C MET A 77 -12.08 9.79 -10.32
N ILE A 78 -11.69 8.68 -9.69
CA ILE A 78 -12.65 7.68 -9.19
C ILE A 78 -13.12 8.01 -7.76
N SER A 79 -12.31 8.68 -6.94
CA SER A 79 -12.64 8.97 -5.54
C SER A 79 -12.41 10.45 -5.17
N PRO A 80 -13.07 11.40 -5.85
CA PRO A 80 -12.86 12.84 -5.65
C PRO A 80 -13.29 13.34 -4.26
N HIS A 81 -14.12 12.57 -3.55
CA HIS A 81 -14.61 12.89 -2.20
C HIS A 81 -13.56 12.61 -1.11
N VAL A 82 -12.49 11.88 -1.43
CA VAL A 82 -11.43 11.56 -0.47
C VAL A 82 -10.59 12.81 -0.19
N PRO A 83 -10.14 13.06 1.06
CA PRO A 83 -9.36 14.25 1.39
C PRO A 83 -8.19 14.50 0.44
N ILE A 84 -7.94 15.77 0.11
CA ILE A 84 -6.85 16.17 -0.79
C ILE A 84 -5.48 15.66 -0.31
N PHE A 85 -5.27 15.62 1.00
CA PHE A 85 -4.04 15.12 1.62
C PHE A 85 -3.79 13.62 1.38
N ALA A 86 -4.83 12.83 1.13
CA ALA A 86 -4.68 11.41 0.79
C ALA A 86 -4.11 11.24 -0.63
N HIS A 87 -4.52 12.11 -1.57
CA HIS A 87 -3.95 12.12 -2.92
C HIS A 87 -2.48 12.56 -2.88
N LEU A 88 -2.19 13.58 -2.06
CA LEU A 88 -0.83 14.05 -1.83
C LEU A 88 0.06 12.97 -1.19
N ALA A 89 -0.49 12.15 -0.29
CA ALA A 89 0.25 11.04 0.32
C ALA A 89 0.75 10.04 -0.73
N VAL A 90 -0.10 9.61 -1.66
CA VAL A 90 0.28 8.69 -2.74
C VAL A 90 1.35 9.31 -3.65
N LEU A 91 1.20 10.61 -3.98
CA LEU A 91 2.20 11.34 -4.75
C LEU A 91 3.56 11.34 -4.04
N ILE A 92 3.58 11.65 -2.74
CA ILE A 92 4.80 11.69 -1.93
C ILE A 92 5.43 10.30 -1.82
N GLN A 93 4.66 9.23 -1.63
CA GLN A 93 5.17 7.86 -1.61
C GLN A 93 5.87 7.48 -2.91
N GLY A 94 5.27 7.81 -4.05
CA GLY A 94 5.88 7.60 -5.36
C GLY A 94 7.16 8.41 -5.59
N LEU A 95 7.16 9.69 -5.18
CA LEU A 95 8.34 10.55 -5.23
C LEU A 95 9.46 10.01 -4.32
N LEU A 96 9.14 9.59 -3.10
CA LEU A 96 10.08 8.95 -2.18
C LEU A 96 10.68 7.69 -2.81
N GLY A 97 9.87 6.85 -3.48
CA GLY A 97 10.37 5.71 -4.24
C GLY A 97 11.38 6.12 -5.32
N TYR A 98 11.06 7.18 -6.07
CA TYR A 98 11.95 7.75 -7.07
C TYR A 98 13.23 8.37 -6.50
N PHE A 99 13.27 8.85 -5.25
CA PHE A 99 14.51 9.37 -4.68
C PHE A 99 15.32 8.29 -3.96
N ILE A 100 14.66 7.46 -3.16
CA ILE A 100 15.29 6.50 -2.25
C ILE A 100 15.78 5.24 -2.96
N LEU A 101 14.98 4.65 -3.86
CA LEU A 101 15.32 3.33 -4.41
C LEU A 101 16.58 3.41 -5.28
N SER A 102 17.45 2.41 -5.20
CA SER A 102 18.66 2.36 -6.00
C SER A 102 19.02 0.92 -6.28
N LYS A 103 19.51 0.61 -7.48
CA LYS A 103 19.88 -0.77 -7.85
C LYS A 103 21.05 -1.28 -6.97
N LYS A 104 21.95 -0.39 -6.54
CA LYS A 104 23.10 -0.74 -5.67
C LYS A 104 22.68 -1.15 -4.26
N HIS A 105 21.63 -0.53 -3.71
CA HIS A 105 21.17 -0.75 -2.34
C HIS A 105 19.67 -1.01 -2.29
N PHE A 106 19.19 -1.93 -3.14
CA PHE A 106 17.75 -2.16 -3.36
C PHE A 106 17.01 -2.49 -2.05
N ASN A 107 17.51 -3.45 -1.29
CA ASN A 107 16.86 -3.91 -0.05
C ASN A 107 16.79 -2.80 1.01
N LEU A 108 17.91 -2.11 1.26
CA LEU A 108 17.95 -0.99 2.21
C LEU A 108 17.03 0.15 1.77
N GLY A 109 17.01 0.45 0.46
CA GLY A 109 16.13 1.46 -0.10
C GLY A 109 14.65 1.14 0.12
N ILE A 110 14.25 -0.14 0.01
CA ILE A 110 12.86 -0.56 0.28
C ILE A 110 12.49 -0.36 1.75
N TYR A 111 13.34 -0.78 2.69
CA TYR A 111 13.08 -0.58 4.12
C TYR A 111 12.98 0.91 4.46
N LEU A 112 13.86 1.74 3.91
CA LEU A 112 13.84 3.18 4.12
C LEU A 112 12.58 3.82 3.50
N LEU A 113 12.21 3.41 2.28
CA LEU A 113 10.97 3.82 1.64
C LEU A 113 9.76 3.47 2.49
N ALA A 114 9.69 2.23 2.99
CA ALA A 114 8.58 1.75 3.80
C ALA A 114 8.45 2.56 5.10
N PHE A 115 9.57 2.77 5.79
CA PHE A 115 9.62 3.52 7.04
C PHE A 115 9.14 4.96 6.87
N ILE A 116 9.73 5.70 5.92
CA ILE A 116 9.37 7.10 5.69
C ILE A 116 7.93 7.22 5.19
N SER A 117 7.49 6.34 4.29
CA SER A 117 6.12 6.36 3.75
C SER A 117 5.05 6.10 4.80
N MET A 118 5.28 5.13 5.70
CA MET A 118 4.31 4.80 6.74
C MET A 118 4.24 5.87 7.83
N ILE A 119 5.39 6.45 8.21
CA ILE A 119 5.42 7.59 9.13
C ILE A 119 4.71 8.79 8.52
N PHE A 120 4.98 9.07 7.24
CA PHE A 120 4.32 10.16 6.54
C PHE A 120 2.79 9.94 6.46
N SER A 121 2.34 8.70 6.23
CA SER A 121 0.90 8.38 6.24
C SER A 121 0.28 8.57 7.62
N ALA A 122 0.95 8.14 8.70
CA ALA A 122 0.48 8.34 10.07
C ALA A 122 0.34 9.83 10.39
N PHE A 123 1.38 10.60 10.07
CA PHE A 123 1.40 12.04 10.24
C PHE A 123 0.30 12.73 9.44
N GLN A 124 0.13 12.36 8.17
CA GLN A 124 -0.88 12.95 7.29
C GLN A 124 -2.30 12.75 7.85
N MET A 125 -2.60 11.59 8.42
CA MET A 125 -3.92 11.34 9.02
C MET A 125 -4.16 12.25 10.24
N VAL A 126 -3.22 12.29 11.19
CA VAL A 126 -3.34 13.13 12.40
C VAL A 126 -3.41 14.61 12.02
N PHE A 127 -2.60 15.04 11.06
CA PHE A 127 -2.61 16.40 10.53
C PHE A 127 -3.96 16.75 9.88
N THR A 128 -4.50 15.85 9.05
CA THR A 128 -5.79 16.07 8.38
C THR A 128 -6.92 16.17 9.38
N LEU A 129 -6.98 15.28 10.37
CA LEU A 129 -8.02 15.31 11.41
C LEU A 129 -7.90 16.55 12.30
N THR A 130 -6.68 16.97 12.64
CA THR A 130 -6.45 18.20 13.39
C THR A 130 -6.90 19.43 12.62
N LEU A 131 -6.61 19.49 11.31
CA LEU A 131 -7.01 20.62 10.47
C LEU A 131 -8.53 20.67 10.28
N VAL A 132 -9.18 19.52 10.09
CA VAL A 132 -10.64 19.44 9.85
C VAL A 132 -11.46 19.65 11.13
N LEU A 133 -11.03 19.08 12.26
CA LEU A 133 -11.81 19.04 13.51
C LEU A 133 -11.30 19.98 14.61
N GLY A 134 -10.08 20.52 14.47
CA GLY A 134 -9.46 21.41 15.46
C GLY A 134 -9.26 20.72 16.82
N ASN A 135 -9.49 21.47 17.90
CA ASN A 135 -9.35 20.99 19.28
C ASN A 135 -10.30 19.83 19.61
N THR A 136 -11.48 19.79 18.98
CA THR A 136 -12.47 18.72 19.18
C THR A 136 -11.90 17.34 18.93
N PHE A 137 -10.96 17.19 17.98
CA PHE A 137 -10.28 15.92 17.73
C PHE A 137 -9.45 15.48 18.94
N TRP A 138 -8.64 16.38 19.49
CA TRP A 138 -7.79 16.10 20.64
C TRP A 138 -8.61 15.82 21.90
N ASP A 139 -9.68 16.59 22.11
CA ASP A 139 -10.62 16.39 23.22
C ASP A 139 -11.32 15.04 23.12
N SER A 140 -11.71 14.63 21.91
CA SER A 140 -12.34 13.32 21.65
C SER A 140 -11.38 12.16 21.95
N ILE A 141 -10.10 12.28 21.59
CA ILE A 141 -9.09 11.26 21.93
C ILE A 141 -8.90 11.17 23.44
N ASN A 142 -8.78 12.31 24.14
CA ASN A 142 -8.67 12.33 25.59
C ASN A 142 -9.90 11.71 26.27
N LEU A 143 -11.10 12.05 25.81
CA LEU A 143 -12.34 11.49 26.33
C LEU A 143 -12.42 9.97 26.11
N PHE A 144 -12.04 9.51 24.92
CA PHE A 144 -11.96 8.07 24.61
C PHE A 144 -10.93 7.37 25.51
N GLY A 145 -9.75 7.95 25.70
CA GLY A 145 -8.72 7.40 26.60
C GLY A 145 -9.23 7.26 28.04
N LYS A 146 -9.94 8.27 28.56
CA LYS A 146 -10.54 8.23 29.89
C LYS A 146 -11.60 7.14 30.00
N TYR A 147 -12.43 6.99 28.97
CA TYR A 147 -13.39 5.89 28.87
C TYR A 147 -12.68 4.53 28.89
N VAL A 148 -11.59 4.35 28.15
CA VAL A 148 -10.84 3.08 28.16
C VAL A 148 -10.22 2.81 29.53
N LEU A 149 -9.62 3.80 30.19
CA LEU A 149 -9.04 3.63 31.53
C LEU A 149 -10.08 3.26 32.58
N SER A 150 -11.29 3.83 32.49
CA SER A 150 -12.37 3.54 33.45
C SER A 150 -12.87 2.10 33.34
N LEU A 151 -12.80 1.47 32.16
CA LEU A 151 -13.10 0.04 31.99
C LEU A 151 -12.16 -0.87 32.78
N PHE A 152 -10.91 -0.44 33.00
CA PHE A 152 -9.91 -1.18 33.77
C PHE A 152 -9.81 -0.71 35.23
N GLN A 153 -10.68 0.21 35.67
CA GLN A 153 -10.65 0.83 37.00
C GLN A 153 -9.29 1.47 37.34
N ILE A 154 -8.53 1.88 36.32
CA ILE A 154 -7.24 2.55 36.48
C ILE A 154 -7.53 4.05 36.69
N SER A 155 -7.42 4.52 37.92
CA SER A 155 -7.49 5.94 38.24
C SER A 155 -6.07 6.48 38.45
N SER A 156 -5.57 7.28 37.50
CA SER A 156 -4.33 8.03 37.73
C SER A 156 -4.41 9.40 37.08
N VAL A 157 -4.25 10.43 37.92
CA VAL A 157 -4.25 11.84 37.51
C VAL A 157 -3.12 12.14 36.52
N PHE A 158 -2.00 11.40 36.61
CA PHE A 158 -0.88 11.55 35.68
C PHE A 158 -1.22 11.05 34.27
N LEU A 159 -1.91 9.91 34.12
CA LEU A 159 -2.28 9.42 32.79
C LEU A 159 -3.26 10.36 32.10
N ASP A 160 -4.21 10.96 32.84
CA ASP A 160 -5.29 11.78 32.28
C ASP A 160 -4.82 12.96 31.40
N HIS A 161 -3.66 13.55 31.71
CA HIS A 161 -3.13 14.69 30.94
C HIS A 161 -2.37 14.27 29.67
N TYR A 162 -1.86 13.03 29.62
CA TYR A 162 -1.00 12.53 28.54
C TYR A 162 -1.67 11.48 27.64
N LEU A 163 -2.96 11.19 27.86
CA LEU A 163 -3.71 10.16 27.13
C LEU A 163 -3.65 10.33 25.61
N PHE A 164 -3.85 11.55 25.10
CA PHE A 164 -3.78 11.79 23.67
C PHE A 164 -2.40 11.47 23.08
N ILE A 165 -1.32 11.79 23.81
CA ILE A 165 0.05 11.49 23.37
C ILE A 165 0.26 9.98 23.31
N ILE A 166 -0.22 9.25 24.33
CA ILE A 166 -0.10 7.79 24.37
C ILE A 166 -0.85 7.13 23.21
N ILE A 167 -2.10 7.54 22.96
CA ILE A 167 -2.92 6.95 21.88
C ILE A 167 -2.31 7.24 20.51
N ILE A 168 -1.86 8.48 20.27
CA ILE A 168 -1.18 8.83 19.01
C ILE A 168 0.17 8.12 18.90
N GLY A 169 0.91 7.99 20.00
CA GLY A 169 2.15 7.21 20.06
C GLY A 169 1.94 5.76 19.67
N ILE A 170 0.89 5.11 20.18
CA ILE A 170 0.50 3.75 19.79
C ILE A 170 0.16 3.70 18.29
N TYR A 171 -0.60 4.67 17.79
CA TYR A 171 -0.95 4.75 16.36
C TYR A 171 0.31 4.85 15.47
N PHE A 172 1.29 5.68 15.82
CA PHE A 172 2.57 5.78 15.11
C PHE A 172 3.39 4.49 15.23
N TYR A 173 3.40 3.87 16.42
CA TYR A 173 4.10 2.61 16.64
C TYR A 173 3.55 1.49 15.74
N LEU A 174 2.23 1.39 15.58
CA LEU A 174 1.60 0.46 14.65
C LEU A 174 2.03 0.70 13.19
N HIS A 175 2.24 1.96 12.79
CA HIS A 175 2.78 2.30 11.46
C HIS A 175 4.23 1.91 11.28
N ILE A 176 5.04 2.03 12.32
CA ILE A 176 6.43 1.56 12.29
C ILE A 176 6.46 0.02 12.17
N LEU A 177 5.63 -0.69 12.93
CA LEU A 177 5.50 -2.15 12.77
C LEU A 177 5.03 -2.54 11.37
N GLY A 178 4.02 -1.85 10.85
CA GLY A 178 3.54 -2.01 9.48
C GLY A 178 4.66 -1.78 8.46
N ALA A 179 5.51 -0.77 8.65
CA ALA A 179 6.66 -0.51 7.78
C ALA A 179 7.67 -1.66 7.75
N VAL A 180 7.95 -2.27 8.90
CA VAL A 180 8.84 -3.44 8.99
C VAL A 180 8.25 -4.62 8.22
N VAL A 181 6.97 -4.92 8.44
CA VAL A 181 6.27 -6.03 7.76
C VAL A 181 6.21 -5.79 6.25
N THR A 182 5.74 -4.62 5.82
CA THR A 182 5.66 -4.27 4.40
C THR A 182 7.03 -4.27 3.75
N GLY A 183 8.06 -3.70 4.39
CA GLY A 183 9.42 -3.70 3.85
C GLY A 183 9.96 -5.12 3.67
N TYR A 184 9.75 -5.99 4.67
CA TYR A 184 10.14 -7.40 4.62
C TYR A 184 9.50 -8.14 3.44
N ILE A 185 8.20 -7.89 3.20
CA ILE A 185 7.44 -8.47 2.10
C ILE A 185 7.92 -7.90 0.75
N ALA A 186 8.05 -6.58 0.65
CA ALA A 186 8.42 -5.87 -0.58
C ALA A 186 9.82 -6.23 -1.09
N VAL A 187 10.75 -6.59 -0.21
CA VAL A 187 12.08 -7.10 -0.59
C VAL A 187 12.01 -8.49 -1.21
N ARG A 188 11.10 -9.36 -0.74
CA ARG A 188 11.05 -10.78 -1.14
C ARG A 188 10.19 -11.06 -2.36
N ILE A 189 9.15 -10.25 -2.58
CA ILE A 189 8.20 -10.48 -3.68
C ILE A 189 8.90 -10.54 -5.05
N PRO A 190 9.82 -9.62 -5.41
CA PRO A 190 10.47 -9.65 -6.72
C PRO A 190 11.19 -10.97 -6.99
N ASP A 191 12.03 -11.41 -6.06
CA ASP A 191 12.78 -12.67 -6.16
C ASP A 191 11.85 -13.90 -6.16
N TRP A 192 10.79 -13.86 -5.35
CA TRP A 192 9.81 -14.94 -5.31
C TRP A 192 9.11 -15.10 -6.66
N ILE A 193 8.70 -14.00 -7.31
CA ILE A 193 8.05 -14.04 -8.63
C ILE A 193 9.02 -14.57 -9.68
N THR A 194 10.25 -14.05 -9.74
CA THR A 194 11.22 -14.48 -10.76
C THR A 194 11.61 -15.96 -10.62
N ASN A 195 11.61 -16.50 -9.40
CA ASN A 195 12.00 -17.89 -9.14
C ASN A 195 10.85 -18.90 -9.23
N ASN A 196 9.60 -18.48 -8.99
CA ASN A 196 8.46 -19.40 -8.88
C ASN A 196 7.43 -19.26 -10.01
N VAL A 197 7.45 -18.15 -10.74
CA VAL A 197 6.58 -17.94 -11.88
C VAL A 197 7.42 -18.11 -13.13
N ASN A 198 7.15 -19.17 -13.89
CA ASN A 198 7.56 -19.21 -15.29
C ASN A 198 6.74 -18.13 -16.00
N ILE A 199 7.34 -16.94 -16.15
CA ILE A 199 6.73 -15.81 -16.87
C ILE A 199 6.41 -16.23 -18.33
N LEU A 200 7.08 -17.28 -18.83
CA LEU A 200 6.89 -17.92 -20.13
C LEU A 200 5.55 -18.68 -20.29
N ASP A 201 4.85 -19.04 -19.21
CA ASP A 201 3.55 -19.74 -19.27
C ASP A 201 2.35 -18.78 -19.22
N LEU A 202 2.58 -17.46 -19.23
CA LEU A 202 1.51 -16.48 -19.30
C LEU A 202 0.97 -16.42 -20.74
N PRO A 203 -0.35 -16.60 -20.95
CA PRO A 203 -0.90 -16.52 -22.29
C PRO A 203 -0.59 -15.13 -22.87
N PRO A 204 -0.10 -15.04 -24.12
CA PRO A 204 0.12 -13.75 -24.77
C PRO A 204 -1.20 -12.99 -24.75
N ILE A 205 -1.13 -11.71 -24.37
CA ILE A 205 -2.29 -10.83 -24.39
C ILE A 205 -2.77 -10.78 -25.84
N ALA A 206 -3.91 -11.41 -26.11
CA ALA A 206 -4.56 -11.35 -27.40
C ALA A 206 -4.90 -9.88 -27.70
N THR A 207 -4.07 -9.22 -28.48
CA THR A 207 -4.42 -7.96 -29.16
C THR A 207 -5.22 -8.30 -30.41
N GLN A 208 -6.37 -8.96 -30.25
CA GLN A 208 -7.31 -9.23 -31.33
C GLN A 208 -8.66 -8.57 -30.95
N PRO A 209 -9.30 -7.84 -31.87
CA PRO A 209 -10.59 -7.23 -31.62
C PRO A 209 -11.60 -8.33 -31.30
N SER A 210 -12.55 -7.98 -30.42
CA SER A 210 -13.80 -8.68 -30.16
C SER A 210 -14.24 -9.57 -31.32
N ASP A 211 -14.16 -10.89 -31.16
CA ASP A 211 -15.10 -11.85 -31.75
C ASP A 211 -15.10 -13.15 -30.92
N ALA A 212 -16.30 -13.48 -30.42
CA ALA A 212 -16.74 -14.76 -29.86
C ALA A 212 -15.99 -15.35 -28.64
N LEU A 213 -16.58 -15.14 -27.46
CA LEU A 213 -16.41 -15.98 -26.28
C LEU A 213 -16.84 -17.43 -26.57
N ILE A 214 -15.89 -18.30 -26.88
CA ILE A 214 -16.07 -19.75 -26.70
C ILE A 214 -15.40 -20.13 -25.38
N LEU A 215 -16.20 -20.16 -24.32
CA LEU A 215 -15.78 -20.67 -23.02
C LEU A 215 -15.72 -22.20 -23.08
N ASN A 216 -14.51 -22.76 -23.11
CA ASN A 216 -14.28 -24.18 -22.87
C ASN A 216 -13.79 -24.36 -21.42
N PRO A 217 -14.52 -25.07 -20.53
CA PRO A 217 -14.15 -25.14 -19.13
C PRO A 217 -13.06 -26.20 -18.94
N SER A 218 -11.83 -25.78 -18.60
CA SER A 218 -10.80 -26.76 -18.25
C SER A 218 -9.90 -26.37 -17.07
N LYS A 219 -9.98 -27.25 -16.07
CA LYS A 219 -8.99 -27.68 -15.05
C LYS A 219 -8.50 -26.66 -14.02
N LYS A 220 -9.32 -26.57 -12.96
CA LYS A 220 -9.02 -26.14 -11.59
C LYS A 220 -7.68 -26.72 -11.07
N LYS A 221 -6.61 -25.91 -11.07
CA LYS A 221 -5.39 -26.17 -10.28
C LYS A 221 -5.12 -25.02 -9.29
N SER A 222 -5.48 -25.28 -8.04
CA SER A 222 -4.93 -24.73 -6.78
C SER A 222 -4.61 -23.23 -6.67
N ILE A 223 -5.57 -22.35 -7.00
CA ILE A 223 -5.64 -20.95 -6.52
C ILE A 223 -5.69 -20.86 -4.97
N VAL A 224 -5.97 -21.97 -4.30
CA VAL A 224 -6.18 -22.03 -2.84
C VAL A 224 -4.90 -21.85 -2.01
N LYS A 225 -3.70 -22.08 -2.56
CA LYS A 225 -2.44 -21.91 -1.81
C LYS A 225 -1.95 -20.45 -1.75
N SER A 226 -2.06 -19.71 -2.87
CA SER A 226 -1.76 -18.26 -2.86
C SER A 226 -2.83 -17.45 -2.13
N PHE A 227 -4.09 -17.90 -2.18
CA PHE A 227 -5.15 -17.27 -1.38
C PHE A 227 -4.91 -17.45 0.12
N LYS A 228 -4.29 -18.54 0.59
CA LYS A 228 -3.92 -18.71 2.00
C LYS A 228 -2.81 -17.77 2.48
N ILE A 229 -1.88 -17.37 1.61
CA ILE A 229 -0.84 -16.39 1.97
C ILE A 229 -1.45 -14.99 2.01
N PHE A 230 -2.30 -14.64 1.04
CA PHE A 230 -3.05 -13.39 1.07
C PHE A 230 -4.00 -13.32 2.27
N LEU A 231 -4.69 -14.42 2.58
CA LEU A 231 -5.58 -14.53 3.73
C LEU A 231 -4.81 -14.51 5.05
N PHE A 232 -3.62 -15.13 5.14
CA PHE A 232 -2.78 -15.07 6.34
C PHE A 232 -2.27 -13.65 6.60
N VAL A 233 -1.88 -12.90 5.57
CA VAL A 233 -1.53 -11.48 5.71
C VAL A 233 -2.75 -10.62 6.07
N PHE A 234 -3.95 -11.00 5.63
CA PHE A 234 -5.21 -10.32 5.96
C PHE A 234 -5.79 -10.68 7.35
N PHE A 235 -5.47 -11.85 7.91
CA PHE A 235 -6.04 -12.35 9.19
C PHE A 235 -5.07 -12.30 10.38
N VAL A 236 -3.78 -12.06 10.15
CA VAL A 236 -2.78 -11.86 11.23
C VAL A 236 -2.76 -10.41 11.74
N PHE A 237 -3.62 -9.54 11.20
CA PHE A 237 -3.90 -8.18 11.70
C PHE A 237 -5.40 -7.94 11.85
#